data_AF-A0A1M4Y5P6-F1
#
_entry.id   AF-A0A1M4Y5P6-F1
#
_cell.length_a   1.000
_cell.length_b   1.000
_cell.length_c   1.000
_cell.angle_alpha   90.00
_cell.angle_beta   90.00
_cell.angle_gamma   90.00
#
_symmetry.space_group_name_H-M   'P 1'
#
loop_
_entity.id
_entity.type
_entity.pdbx_description
1 polymer ?
#
loop_
_entity_poly.entity_id
_entity_poly.type
_entity_poly.pdbx_seq_one_letter_code
_entity_poly.pdbx_strand_id
1 'polypeptide(L)'
;MILNCILLHNYYFSISKQEEVSLDKQQRSEESYQLTDSTGKVAGYINSNIGYDNNKLNEAIKYANKGIDKFPNRLDIRFGKCYLLQQIGDFENFTKEIIKTVEYSQTNKNNWLWTENIKQENGTAFFLETIQSYLKELYDTEDDNLLPNMIEIGETTLKYYPNEVEILSTTSVALMLTKQYDKAIQYLKHAEQLDPKDFIVLNNIAQGYKLKGDKINAIKYYELAAKYGDEQVKRQARENIEKLKKVN
;
A
#
# COMPACT_ATOMS: atom_id res chain seq x y z
N MET A 1 -3.13 33.39 7.98
CA MET A 1 -2.60 32.40 8.96
C MET A 1 -2.92 30.93 8.62
N ILE A 2 -3.44 30.62 7.41
CA ILE A 2 -3.76 29.26 6.92
C ILE A 2 -2.56 28.63 6.20
N LEU A 3 -1.82 29.43 5.41
CA LEU A 3 -0.64 29.01 4.63
C LEU A 3 0.52 28.47 5.48
N ASN A 4 0.58 28.79 6.78
CA ASN A 4 1.79 28.58 7.57
C ASN A 4 2.01 27.10 7.96
N CYS A 5 0.97 26.30 8.22
CA CYS A 5 1.19 24.94 8.72
C CYS A 5 1.71 23.96 7.66
N ILE A 6 1.20 24.02 6.43
CA ILE A 6 1.67 23.16 5.33
C ILE A 6 3.06 23.59 4.88
N LEU A 7 3.29 24.91 4.73
CA LEU A 7 4.60 25.42 4.38
C LEU A 7 5.64 25.03 5.44
N LEU A 8 5.31 25.15 6.73
CA LEU A 8 6.21 24.73 7.80
C LEU A 8 6.40 23.20 7.83
N HIS A 9 5.35 22.40 7.64
CA HIS A 9 5.48 20.94 7.51
C HIS A 9 6.45 20.57 6.38
N ASN A 10 6.22 21.10 5.18
CA ASN A 10 7.06 20.83 4.01
C ASN A 10 8.49 21.36 4.20
N TYR A 11 8.63 22.55 4.79
CA TYR A 11 9.92 23.17 5.09
C TYR A 11 10.73 22.29 6.05
N TYR A 12 10.16 21.95 7.22
CA TYR A 12 10.84 21.13 8.22
C TYR A 12 11.15 19.73 7.70
N PHE A 13 10.25 19.14 6.91
CA PHE A 13 10.53 17.85 6.27
C PHE A 13 11.68 17.97 5.26
N SER A 14 11.68 18.99 4.42
CA SER A 14 12.76 19.24 3.45
C SER A 14 14.11 19.43 4.14
N ILE A 15 14.18 20.26 5.19
CA ILE A 15 15.44 20.52 5.91
C ILE A 15 15.84 19.39 6.87
N SER A 16 14.96 18.40 7.09
CA SER A 16 15.28 17.20 7.87
C SER A 16 16.16 16.22 7.11
N LYS A 17 16.07 16.20 5.78
CA LYS A 17 16.85 15.30 4.92
C LYS A 17 18.34 15.63 5.03
N GLN A 18 19.14 14.61 5.30
CA GLN A 18 20.60 14.70 5.35
C GLN A 18 21.19 13.58 4.51
N GLU A 19 22.28 13.88 3.82
CA GLU A 19 23.04 12.84 3.12
C GLU A 19 23.85 12.05 4.15
N GLU A 20 23.61 10.75 4.22
CA GLU A 20 24.37 9.81 5.03
C GLU A 20 25.21 8.92 4.11
N VAL A 21 26.51 8.95 4.33
CA VAL A 21 27.47 8.15 3.58
C VAL A 21 27.79 6.88 4.37
N SER A 22 27.58 5.70 3.78
CA SER A 22 27.92 4.41 4.38
C SER A 22 28.98 3.66 3.59
N LEU A 23 29.81 2.89 4.30
CA LEU A 23 30.81 1.99 3.71
C LEU A 23 30.34 0.55 3.92
N ASP A 24 29.91 -0.11 2.83
CA ASP A 24 29.35 -1.46 2.88
C ASP A 24 29.97 -2.39 1.82
N LYS A 25 29.72 -3.70 1.94
CA LYS A 25 30.14 -4.68 0.92
C LYS A 25 29.19 -4.77 -0.28
N GLN A 26 28.00 -4.21 -0.16
CA GLN A 26 26.97 -4.24 -1.19
C GLN A 26 26.76 -2.84 -1.76
N GLN A 27 26.60 -2.79 -3.08
CA GLN A 27 26.15 -1.61 -3.79
C GLN A 27 24.67 -1.40 -3.49
N ARG A 28 24.30 -0.21 -3.00
CA ARG A 28 22.90 0.12 -2.67
C ARG A 28 22.21 0.98 -3.73
N SER A 29 22.97 1.65 -4.59
CA SER A 29 22.45 2.45 -5.69
C SER A 29 23.40 2.47 -6.90
N GLU A 30 22.90 2.87 -8.06
CA GLU A 30 23.74 3.10 -9.24
C GLU A 30 24.76 4.24 -9.02
N GLU A 31 24.48 5.15 -8.09
CA GLU A 31 25.34 6.29 -7.73
C GLU A 31 26.42 5.92 -6.69
N SER A 32 26.46 4.67 -6.22
CA SER A 32 27.44 4.22 -5.23
C SER A 32 28.85 4.13 -5.82
N TYR A 33 29.86 4.58 -5.06
CA TYR A 33 31.25 4.54 -5.50
C TYR A 33 31.91 3.21 -5.13
N GLN A 34 32.42 2.49 -6.11
CA GLN A 34 33.12 1.23 -5.90
C GLN A 34 34.54 1.48 -5.34
N LEU A 35 34.87 0.77 -4.28
CA LEU A 35 36.23 0.70 -3.72
C LEU A 35 36.89 -0.59 -4.18
N THR A 36 38.08 -0.50 -4.73
CA THR A 36 38.90 -1.66 -5.12
C THR A 36 40.15 -1.75 -4.26
N ASP A 37 40.58 -2.98 -3.98
CA ASP A 37 41.89 -3.22 -3.38
C ASP A 37 43.03 -3.01 -4.39
N SER A 38 44.27 -3.19 -3.94
CA SER A 38 45.48 -3.05 -4.77
C SER A 38 45.59 -4.09 -5.89
N THR A 39 44.74 -5.12 -5.89
CA THR A 39 44.67 -6.14 -6.94
C THR A 39 43.58 -5.83 -7.98
N GLY A 40 42.82 -4.75 -7.79
CA GLY A 40 41.69 -4.36 -8.64
C GLY A 40 40.39 -5.09 -8.31
N LYS A 41 40.35 -5.88 -7.24
CA LYS A 41 39.14 -6.57 -6.79
C LYS A 41 38.28 -5.62 -5.96
N VAL A 42 36.96 -5.70 -6.13
CA VAL A 42 36.02 -4.92 -5.33
C VAL A 42 36.15 -5.27 -3.85
N ALA A 43 36.51 -4.28 -3.05
CA ALA A 43 36.68 -4.36 -1.60
C ALA A 43 35.45 -3.84 -0.85
N GLY A 44 34.64 -2.99 -1.48
CA GLY A 44 33.39 -2.46 -0.93
C GLY A 44 32.84 -1.32 -1.77
N TYR A 45 31.83 -0.65 -1.24
CA TYR A 45 31.15 0.48 -1.86
C TYR A 45 30.96 1.60 -0.84
N ILE A 46 31.12 2.84 -1.28
CA ILE A 46 30.62 4.02 -0.59
C ILE A 46 29.21 4.28 -1.14
N ASN A 47 28.20 4.09 -0.30
CA ASN A 47 26.81 4.35 -0.64
C ASN A 47 26.40 5.72 -0.08
N SER A 48 25.56 6.44 -0.82
CA SER A 48 24.85 7.63 -0.33
C SER A 48 23.40 7.24 -0.06
N ASN A 49 22.91 7.53 1.14
CA ASN A 49 21.53 7.32 1.55
C ASN A 49 20.97 8.61 2.15
N ILE A 50 19.65 8.74 2.16
CA ILE A 50 18.99 9.87 2.83
C ILE A 50 18.70 9.45 4.27
N GLY A 51 19.40 10.09 5.21
CA GLY A 51 19.05 10.11 6.63
C GLY A 51 18.13 11.29 6.97
N TYR A 52 17.62 11.29 8.20
CA TYR A 52 16.70 12.33 8.66
C TYR A 52 17.04 12.83 10.07
N ASP A 53 17.05 14.15 10.24
CA ASP A 53 17.15 14.81 11.53
C ASP A 53 15.84 14.66 12.32
N ASN A 54 15.89 13.88 13.41
CA ASN A 54 14.73 13.61 14.25
C ASN A 54 14.08 14.86 14.84
N ASN A 55 14.84 15.91 15.19
CA ASN A 55 14.25 17.14 15.74
C ASN A 55 13.44 17.87 14.68
N LYS A 56 13.95 17.92 13.44
CA LYS A 56 13.25 18.55 12.32
C LYS A 56 12.06 17.72 11.84
N LEU A 57 12.17 16.39 11.84
CA LEU A 57 11.02 15.49 11.58
C LEU A 57 9.90 15.72 12.60
N ASN A 58 10.24 15.81 13.89
CA ASN A 58 9.29 16.08 14.94
C ASN A 58 8.56 17.42 14.73
N GLU A 59 9.26 18.47 14.31
CA GLU A 59 8.61 19.74 13.93
C GLU A 59 7.71 19.58 12.70
N ALA A 60 8.16 18.86 11.66
CA ALA A 60 7.33 18.60 10.47
C ALA A 60 6.01 17.89 10.82
N ILE A 61 6.07 16.83 11.64
CA ILE A 61 4.89 16.08 12.09
C ILE A 61 4.00 16.95 12.99
N LYS A 62 4.59 17.75 13.89
CA LYS A 62 3.87 18.70 14.74
C LYS A 62 3.08 19.72 13.94
N TYR A 63 3.66 20.29 12.87
CA TYR A 63 2.93 21.24 12.01
C TYR A 63 1.86 20.57 11.16
N ALA A 64 2.07 19.33 10.71
CA ALA A 64 1.00 18.55 10.07
C ALA A 64 -0.18 18.33 11.02
N ASN A 65 0.06 17.89 12.26
CA ASN A 65 -0.98 17.69 13.26
C ASN A 65 -1.76 18.99 13.54
N LYS A 66 -1.06 20.11 13.79
CA LYS A 66 -1.71 21.43 13.94
C LYS A 66 -2.54 21.83 12.72
N GLY A 67 -2.06 21.49 11.52
CA GLY A 67 -2.78 21.73 10.28
C GLY A 67 -4.08 20.92 10.20
N ILE A 68 -4.02 19.64 10.53
CA ILE A 68 -5.17 18.72 10.57
C ILE A 68 -6.18 19.18 11.62
N ASP A 69 -5.75 19.53 12.83
CA ASP A 69 -6.64 19.99 13.90
C ASP A 69 -7.41 21.26 13.50
N LYS A 70 -6.73 22.17 12.80
CA LYS A 70 -7.31 23.46 12.39
C LYS A 70 -8.15 23.37 11.11
N PHE A 71 -7.79 22.47 10.21
CA PHE A 71 -8.45 22.29 8.91
C PHE A 71 -8.72 20.80 8.65
N PRO A 72 -9.64 20.18 9.41
CA PRO A 72 -9.75 18.72 9.42
C PRO A 72 -10.27 18.12 8.11
N ASN A 73 -10.91 18.93 7.25
CA ASN A 73 -11.34 18.55 5.91
C ASN A 73 -10.24 18.68 4.83
N ARG A 74 -9.05 19.17 5.18
CA ARG A 74 -7.94 19.31 4.24
C ARG A 74 -7.18 17.99 4.06
N LEU A 75 -7.49 17.31 2.96
CA LEU A 75 -6.98 15.98 2.66
C LEU A 75 -5.49 16.00 2.31
N ASP A 76 -5.01 17.06 1.67
CA ASP A 76 -3.60 17.28 1.33
C ASP A 76 -2.68 17.30 2.55
N ILE A 77 -3.15 17.79 3.70
CA ILE A 77 -2.34 17.81 4.93
C ILE A 77 -2.19 16.38 5.48
N ARG A 78 -3.28 15.62 5.46
CA ARG A 78 -3.31 14.22 5.92
C ARG A 78 -2.42 13.36 5.03
N PHE A 79 -2.56 13.48 3.71
CA PHE A 79 -1.74 12.77 2.74
C PHE A 79 -0.29 13.23 2.74
N GLY A 80 -0.01 14.52 2.96
CA GLY A 80 1.35 15.03 3.16
C GLY A 80 2.03 14.39 4.39
N LYS A 81 1.28 14.21 5.49
CA LYS A 81 1.76 13.48 6.66
C LYS A 81 1.98 12.00 6.36
N CYS A 82 1.06 11.32 5.68
CA CYS A 82 1.24 9.92 5.26
C CYS A 82 2.50 9.77 4.39
N TYR A 83 2.68 10.66 3.40
CA TYR A 83 3.87 10.67 2.56
C TYR A 83 5.15 10.80 3.39
N LEU A 84 5.21 11.76 4.33
CA LEU A 84 6.37 11.88 5.22
C LEU A 84 6.64 10.57 5.98
N LEU A 85 5.61 10.00 6.60
CA LEU A 85 5.74 8.79 7.44
C LEU A 85 6.23 7.59 6.62
N GLN A 86 5.74 7.44 5.39
CA GLN A 86 6.20 6.42 4.46
C GLN A 86 7.67 6.62 4.07
N GLN A 87 8.09 7.86 3.77
CA GLN A 87 9.47 8.17 3.39
C GLN A 87 10.50 7.87 4.49
N ILE A 88 10.07 7.89 5.76
CA ILE A 88 10.93 7.54 6.90
C ILE A 88 10.74 6.09 7.37
N GLY A 89 9.87 5.31 6.71
CA GLY A 89 9.56 3.92 7.08
C GLY A 89 8.76 3.76 8.38
N ASP A 90 8.12 4.82 8.89
CA ASP A 90 7.27 4.76 10.09
C ASP A 90 5.87 4.26 9.72
N PHE A 91 5.82 2.97 9.36
CA PHE A 91 4.59 2.32 8.89
C PHE A 91 3.53 2.18 9.99
N GLU A 92 3.93 2.17 11.26
CA GLU A 92 2.98 2.16 12.39
C GLU A 92 2.17 3.47 12.42
N ASN A 93 2.84 4.62 12.41
CA ASN A 93 2.13 5.91 12.41
C ASN A 93 1.47 6.21 11.06
N PHE A 94 2.03 5.72 9.95
CA PHE A 94 1.42 5.79 8.63
C PHE A 94 0.04 5.12 8.64
N THR A 95 -0.03 3.87 9.12
CA THR A 95 -1.29 3.12 9.26
C THR A 95 -2.28 3.85 10.17
N LYS A 96 -1.84 4.34 11.32
CA LYS A 96 -2.69 5.12 12.24
C LYS A 96 -3.26 6.38 11.59
N GLU A 97 -2.48 7.09 10.78
CA GLU A 97 -2.96 8.31 10.10
C GLU A 97 -3.96 7.99 8.99
N ILE A 98 -3.72 6.91 8.22
CA ILE A 98 -4.68 6.44 7.21
C ILE A 98 -6.00 6.05 7.87
N ILE A 99 -5.97 5.25 8.94
CA ILE A 99 -7.16 4.82 9.69
C ILE A 99 -7.94 6.03 10.20
N LYS A 100 -7.27 7.00 10.83
CA LYS A 100 -7.92 8.25 11.28
C LYS A 100 -8.56 9.02 10.14
N THR A 101 -7.94 9.01 8.97
CA THR A 101 -8.47 9.68 7.77
C THR A 101 -9.69 8.95 7.23
N VAL A 102 -9.66 7.62 7.16
CA VAL A 102 -10.80 6.75 6.80
C VAL A 102 -11.95 6.93 7.79
N GLU A 103 -11.71 6.99 9.10
CA GLU A 103 -12.77 7.23 10.07
C GLU A 103 -13.35 8.65 9.92
N TYR A 104 -12.51 9.65 9.73
CA TYR A 104 -12.94 11.04 9.57
C TYR A 104 -13.75 11.27 8.28
N SER A 105 -13.55 10.43 7.25
CA SER A 105 -14.34 10.45 6.01
C SER A 105 -15.85 10.36 6.26
N GLN A 106 -16.25 9.70 7.36
CA GLN A 106 -17.65 9.57 7.76
C GLN A 106 -18.20 10.86 8.37
N THR A 107 -17.35 11.54 9.14
CA THR A 107 -17.67 12.84 9.75
C THR A 107 -17.88 13.90 8.69
N ASN A 108 -16.98 13.99 7.71
CA ASN A 108 -17.09 15.00 6.64
C ASN A 108 -17.89 14.53 5.43
N LYS A 109 -18.36 13.27 5.40
CA LYS A 109 -19.09 12.65 4.29
C LYS A 109 -18.31 12.75 2.96
N ASN A 110 -17.00 12.54 3.02
CA ASN A 110 -16.07 12.72 1.90
C ASN A 110 -16.06 14.12 1.24
N ASN A 111 -16.54 15.15 1.95
CA ASN A 111 -16.37 16.55 1.51
C ASN A 111 -14.95 17.02 1.82
N TRP A 112 -14.02 16.52 1.00
CA TRP A 112 -12.61 16.84 1.10
C TRP A 112 -12.27 18.16 0.42
N LEU A 113 -11.31 18.85 1.02
CA LEU A 113 -10.69 20.05 0.50
C LEU A 113 -9.22 19.76 0.21
N TRP A 114 -8.68 20.40 -0.81
CA TRP A 114 -7.27 20.43 -1.15
C TRP A 114 -6.67 21.80 -0.83
N THR A 115 -5.48 22.07 -1.37
CA THR A 115 -4.77 23.36 -1.28
C THR A 115 -5.71 24.56 -1.41
N GLU A 116 -5.52 25.54 -0.54
CA GLU A 116 -6.35 26.76 -0.48
C GLU A 116 -7.85 26.54 -0.23
N ASN A 117 -8.23 25.39 0.33
CA ASN A 117 -9.61 25.00 0.60
C ASN A 117 -10.44 24.80 -0.68
N ILE A 118 -9.76 24.50 -1.79
CA ILE A 118 -10.43 24.12 -3.04
C ILE A 118 -11.10 22.78 -2.81
N LYS A 119 -12.38 22.64 -3.21
CA LYS A 119 -13.09 21.37 -3.09
C LYS A 119 -12.44 20.31 -3.96
N GLN A 120 -12.20 19.13 -3.40
CA GLN A 120 -11.74 17.99 -4.18
C GLN A 120 -12.91 17.42 -4.99
N GLU A 121 -12.79 17.46 -6.32
CA GLU A 121 -13.74 16.81 -7.20
C GLU A 121 -13.69 15.29 -7.03
N ASN A 122 -14.85 14.64 -7.11
CA ASN A 122 -15.00 13.20 -6.89
C ASN A 122 -14.37 12.73 -5.56
N GLY A 123 -14.54 13.52 -4.49
CA GLY A 123 -13.85 13.34 -3.21
C GLY A 123 -13.85 11.91 -2.66
N THR A 124 -14.95 11.16 -2.78
CA THR A 124 -14.98 9.74 -2.37
C THR A 124 -14.07 8.87 -3.24
N ALA A 125 -14.18 8.96 -4.56
CA ALA A 125 -13.40 8.13 -5.48
C ALA A 125 -11.91 8.43 -5.37
N PHE A 126 -11.53 9.71 -5.41
CA PHE A 126 -10.15 10.16 -5.25
C PHE A 126 -9.55 9.69 -3.91
N PHE A 127 -10.33 9.79 -2.83
CA PHE A 127 -9.91 9.33 -1.51
C PHE A 127 -9.62 7.82 -1.50
N LEU A 128 -10.54 7.00 -2.01
CA LEU A 128 -10.42 5.54 -2.01
C LEU A 128 -9.32 5.03 -2.94
N GLU A 129 -9.15 5.65 -4.12
CA GLU A 129 -8.03 5.38 -5.04
C GLU A 129 -6.68 5.65 -4.37
N THR A 130 -6.60 6.70 -3.54
CA THR A 130 -5.38 6.98 -2.78
C THR A 130 -5.14 5.94 -1.69
N ILE A 131 -6.18 5.48 -0.97
CA ILE A 131 -6.04 4.39 0.01
C ILE A 131 -5.60 3.08 -0.66
N GLN A 132 -6.17 2.76 -1.82
CA GLN A 132 -5.76 1.61 -2.62
C GLN A 132 -4.28 1.72 -3.03
N SER A 133 -3.84 2.92 -3.43
CA SER A 133 -2.45 3.17 -3.81
C SER A 133 -1.51 2.93 -2.63
N TYR A 134 -1.86 3.38 -1.42
CA TYR A 134 -1.10 3.09 -0.20
C TYR A 134 -1.04 1.60 0.13
N LEU A 135 -2.14 0.86 -0.04
CA LEU A 135 -2.12 -0.60 0.15
C LEU A 135 -1.20 -1.29 -0.86
N LYS A 136 -1.23 -0.84 -2.12
CA LYS A 136 -0.34 -1.36 -3.17
C LYS A 136 1.12 -1.05 -2.88
N GLU A 137 1.43 0.16 -2.43
CA GLU A 137 2.80 0.54 -2.07
C GLU A 137 3.33 -0.27 -0.89
N LEU A 138 2.50 -0.55 0.13
CA LEU A 138 2.86 -1.47 1.21
C LEU A 138 3.14 -2.88 0.68
N TYR A 139 2.30 -3.39 -0.24
CA TYR A 139 2.50 -4.69 -0.86
C TYR A 139 3.80 -4.77 -1.67
N ASP A 140 4.08 -3.73 -2.46
CA ASP A 140 5.25 -3.65 -3.36
C ASP A 140 6.58 -3.55 -2.57
N THR A 141 6.54 -3.30 -1.25
CA THR A 141 7.74 -3.41 -0.40
C THR A 141 8.24 -4.85 -0.26
N GLU A 142 7.38 -5.84 -0.52
CA GLU A 142 7.63 -7.26 -0.27
C GLU A 142 8.04 -7.58 1.19
N ASP A 143 7.78 -6.67 2.13
CA ASP A 143 8.03 -6.87 3.55
C ASP A 143 6.81 -7.53 4.22
N ASP A 144 6.92 -8.82 4.49
CA ASP A 144 5.88 -9.60 5.18
C ASP A 144 5.48 -9.00 6.54
N ASN A 145 6.35 -8.21 7.18
CA ASN A 145 6.03 -7.53 8.44
C ASN A 145 4.97 -6.43 8.28
N LEU A 146 4.73 -5.95 7.06
CA LEU A 146 3.74 -4.91 6.75
C LEU A 146 2.37 -5.48 6.34
N LEU A 147 2.24 -6.81 6.20
CA LEU A 147 0.95 -7.46 5.92
C LEU A 147 -0.13 -7.14 6.97
N PRO A 148 0.17 -7.09 8.30
CA PRO A 148 -0.81 -6.66 9.30
C PRO A 148 -1.30 -5.23 9.06
N ASN A 149 -0.42 -4.30 8.68
CA ASN A 149 -0.77 -2.91 8.36
C ASN A 149 -1.72 -2.84 7.16
N MET A 150 -1.46 -3.62 6.11
CA MET A 150 -2.35 -3.73 4.95
C MET A 150 -3.74 -4.23 5.34
N ILE A 151 -3.80 -5.28 6.17
CA ILE A 151 -5.06 -5.86 6.64
C ILE A 151 -5.83 -4.83 7.47
N GLU A 152 -5.17 -4.13 8.40
CA GLU A 152 -5.81 -3.16 9.28
C GLU A 152 -6.39 -1.97 8.49
N ILE A 153 -5.63 -1.42 7.53
CA ILE A 153 -6.09 -0.35 6.64
C ILE A 153 -7.27 -0.83 5.80
N GLY A 154 -7.13 -2.01 5.18
CA GLY A 154 -8.14 -2.60 4.32
C GLY A 154 -9.46 -2.86 5.06
N GLU A 155 -9.41 -3.51 6.22
CA GLU A 155 -10.60 -3.84 7.02
C GLU A 155 -11.28 -2.59 7.59
N THR A 156 -10.49 -1.60 8.03
CA THR A 156 -11.04 -0.31 8.46
C THR A 156 -11.75 0.39 7.30
N THR A 157 -11.17 0.36 6.10
CA THR A 157 -11.79 0.94 4.90
C THR A 157 -13.08 0.21 4.55
N LEU A 158 -13.05 -1.11 4.49
CA LEU A 158 -14.22 -1.94 4.13
C LEU A 158 -15.36 -1.86 5.15
N LYS A 159 -15.07 -1.53 6.42
CA LYS A 159 -16.10 -1.24 7.43
C LYS A 159 -17.01 -0.09 7.01
N TYR A 160 -16.46 0.92 6.32
CA TYR A 160 -17.20 2.12 5.89
C TYR A 160 -17.55 2.11 4.40
N TYR A 161 -16.75 1.40 3.60
CA TYR A 161 -16.88 1.28 2.14
C TYR A 161 -16.89 -0.22 1.76
N PRO A 162 -17.97 -0.94 2.07
CA PRO A 162 -17.98 -2.41 1.97
C PRO A 162 -17.95 -2.94 0.53
N ASN A 163 -18.16 -2.09 -0.47
CA ASN A 163 -18.31 -2.51 -1.87
C ASN A 163 -17.13 -2.08 -2.77
N GLU A 164 -15.98 -1.80 -2.17
CA GLU A 164 -14.77 -1.45 -2.92
C GLU A 164 -14.04 -2.71 -3.38
N VAL A 165 -14.27 -3.12 -4.63
CA VAL A 165 -13.73 -4.35 -5.24
C VAL A 165 -12.21 -4.43 -5.11
N GLU A 166 -11.51 -3.33 -5.38
CA GLU A 166 -10.05 -3.29 -5.35
C GLU A 166 -9.50 -3.40 -3.92
N ILE A 167 -10.15 -2.76 -2.94
CA ILE A 167 -9.76 -2.89 -1.53
C ILE A 167 -10.05 -4.30 -1.01
N LEU A 168 -11.21 -4.88 -1.36
CA LEU A 168 -11.52 -6.29 -1.06
C LEU A 168 -10.44 -7.22 -1.62
N SER A 169 -10.04 -7.02 -2.88
CA SER A 169 -9.04 -7.83 -3.57
C SER A 169 -7.65 -7.70 -2.92
N THR A 170 -7.13 -6.48 -2.74
CA THR A 170 -5.80 -6.23 -2.17
C THR A 170 -5.70 -6.68 -0.70
N THR A 171 -6.74 -6.43 0.10
CA THR A 171 -6.80 -6.91 1.50
C THR A 171 -6.78 -8.43 1.55
N SER A 172 -7.46 -9.10 0.61
CA SER A 172 -7.48 -10.56 0.53
C SER A 172 -6.12 -11.16 0.19
N VAL A 173 -5.29 -10.46 -0.60
CA VAL A 173 -3.90 -10.89 -0.86
C VAL A 173 -3.11 -10.93 0.44
N ALA A 174 -3.17 -9.89 1.28
CA ALA A 174 -2.49 -9.89 2.58
C ALA A 174 -3.05 -10.96 3.54
N LEU A 175 -4.37 -11.18 3.54
CA LEU A 175 -4.99 -12.27 4.30
C LEU A 175 -4.51 -13.65 3.82
N MET A 176 -4.34 -13.86 2.52
CA MET A 176 -3.79 -15.11 1.98
C MET A 176 -2.34 -15.33 2.42
N LEU A 177 -1.50 -14.29 2.35
CA LEU A 177 -0.09 -14.36 2.75
C LEU A 177 0.06 -14.65 4.26
N THR A 178 -0.85 -14.11 5.08
CA THR A 178 -0.95 -14.40 6.52
C THR A 178 -1.73 -15.69 6.85
N LYS A 179 -2.03 -16.52 5.84
CA LYS A 179 -2.72 -17.82 5.94
C LYS A 179 -4.16 -17.78 6.45
N GLN A 180 -4.80 -16.61 6.44
CA GLN A 180 -6.21 -16.41 6.77
C GLN A 180 -7.12 -16.70 5.57
N TYR A 181 -6.99 -17.91 5.00
CA TYR A 181 -7.58 -18.26 3.70
C TYR A 181 -9.10 -18.13 3.65
N ASP A 182 -9.81 -18.51 4.71
CA ASP A 182 -11.27 -18.45 4.75
C ASP A 182 -11.79 -17.01 4.68
N LYS A 183 -11.14 -16.10 5.42
CA LYS A 183 -11.49 -14.67 5.41
C LYS A 183 -11.15 -14.03 4.07
N ALA A 184 -9.98 -14.37 3.50
CA ALA A 184 -9.60 -13.91 2.17
C ALA A 184 -10.61 -14.34 1.10
N ILE A 185 -11.00 -15.63 1.10
CA ILE A 185 -12.01 -16.15 0.17
C ILE A 185 -13.35 -15.44 0.39
N GLN A 186 -13.77 -15.19 1.63
CA GLN A 186 -15.01 -14.45 1.91
C GLN A 186 -15.01 -13.05 1.28
N TYR A 187 -13.93 -12.27 1.44
CA TYR A 187 -13.81 -10.95 0.84
C TYR A 187 -13.79 -11.01 -0.70
N LEU A 188 -13.08 -11.97 -1.27
CA LEU A 188 -13.05 -12.16 -2.72
C LEU A 188 -14.41 -12.61 -3.28
N LYS A 189 -15.19 -13.41 -2.52
CA LYS A 189 -16.56 -13.75 -2.90
C LYS A 189 -17.51 -12.55 -2.87
N HIS A 190 -17.31 -11.63 -1.93
CA HIS A 190 -18.01 -10.34 -1.96
C HIS A 190 -17.61 -9.56 -3.22
N ALA A 191 -16.31 -9.46 -3.53
CA ALA A 191 -15.84 -8.81 -4.75
C ALA A 191 -16.44 -9.44 -6.03
N GLU A 192 -16.51 -10.79 -6.10
CA GLU A 192 -17.16 -11.53 -7.20
C GLU A 192 -18.65 -11.19 -7.34
N GLN A 193 -19.37 -10.90 -6.25
CA GLN A 193 -20.78 -10.50 -6.34
C GLN A 193 -20.95 -9.11 -6.96
N LEU A 194 -19.96 -8.23 -6.78
CA LEU A 194 -19.98 -6.86 -7.29
C LEU A 194 -19.54 -6.80 -8.76
N ASP A 195 -18.50 -7.55 -9.11
CA ASP A 195 -18.09 -7.80 -10.51
C ASP A 195 -17.85 -9.29 -10.76
N PRO A 196 -18.86 -10.02 -11.28
CA PRO A 196 -18.74 -11.46 -11.54
C PRO A 196 -17.79 -11.84 -12.68
N LYS A 197 -17.29 -10.86 -13.44
CA LYS A 197 -16.43 -11.10 -14.62
C LYS A 197 -15.01 -10.59 -14.42
N ASP A 198 -14.71 -9.96 -13.29
CA ASP A 198 -13.36 -9.54 -12.95
C ASP A 198 -12.45 -10.78 -12.83
N PHE A 199 -11.64 -11.01 -13.85
CA PHE A 199 -10.75 -12.15 -13.90
C PHE A 199 -9.63 -12.07 -12.86
N ILE A 200 -9.28 -10.88 -12.36
CA ILE A 200 -8.29 -10.69 -11.29
C ILE A 200 -8.87 -11.24 -10.00
N VAL A 201 -10.11 -10.85 -9.65
CA VAL A 201 -10.81 -11.39 -8.48
C VAL A 201 -11.00 -12.90 -8.60
N LEU A 202 -11.46 -13.40 -9.74
CA LEU A 202 -11.65 -14.84 -9.97
C LEU A 202 -10.33 -15.62 -9.81
N ASN A 203 -9.22 -15.08 -10.31
CA ASN A 203 -7.89 -15.68 -10.16
C ASN A 203 -7.42 -15.67 -8.68
N ASN A 204 -7.68 -14.59 -7.96
CA ASN A 204 -7.38 -14.50 -6.53
C ASN A 204 -8.21 -15.51 -5.72
N ILE A 205 -9.48 -15.75 -6.07
CA ILE A 205 -10.30 -16.81 -5.44
C ILE A 205 -9.67 -18.18 -5.69
N ALA A 206 -9.25 -18.44 -6.94
CA ALA A 206 -8.60 -19.70 -7.30
C ALA A 206 -7.33 -19.92 -6.47
N GLN A 207 -6.51 -18.88 -6.33
CA GLN A 207 -5.29 -18.90 -5.53
C GLN A 207 -5.60 -19.11 -4.04
N GLY A 208 -6.64 -18.47 -3.50
CA GLY A 208 -7.09 -18.68 -2.12
C GLY A 208 -7.50 -20.13 -1.84
N TYR A 209 -8.30 -20.73 -2.71
CA TYR A 209 -8.66 -22.15 -2.59
C TYR A 209 -7.46 -23.08 -2.75
N LYS A 210 -6.54 -22.75 -3.66
CA LYS A 210 -5.29 -23.51 -3.85
C LYS A 210 -4.43 -23.50 -2.58
N LEU A 211 -4.26 -22.33 -1.94
CA LEU A 211 -3.50 -22.20 -0.70
C LEU A 211 -4.19 -22.90 0.48
N LYS A 212 -5.52 -22.92 0.49
CA LYS A 212 -6.33 -23.69 1.45
C LYS A 212 -6.25 -25.21 1.23
N GLY A 213 -5.76 -25.67 0.07
CA GLY A 213 -5.71 -27.07 -0.32
C GLY A 213 -7.00 -27.60 -0.98
N ASP A 214 -7.97 -26.74 -1.24
CA ASP A 214 -9.21 -27.08 -1.93
C ASP A 214 -8.99 -27.05 -3.45
N LYS A 215 -8.43 -28.15 -3.96
CA LYS A 215 -8.07 -28.29 -5.38
C LYS A 215 -9.29 -28.19 -6.30
N ILE A 216 -10.46 -28.69 -5.87
CA ILE A 216 -11.67 -28.72 -6.69
C ILE A 216 -12.15 -27.30 -6.96
N ASN A 217 -12.30 -26.49 -5.91
CA ASN A 217 -12.72 -25.10 -6.07
C ASN A 217 -11.63 -24.24 -6.73
N ALA A 218 -10.34 -24.51 -6.47
CA ALA A 218 -9.25 -23.83 -7.16
C ALA A 218 -9.33 -24.01 -8.69
N ILE A 219 -9.50 -25.26 -9.15
CA ILE A 219 -9.63 -25.55 -10.59
C ILE A 219 -10.85 -24.85 -11.18
N LYS A 220 -12.01 -24.94 -10.52
CA LYS A 220 -13.24 -24.26 -10.95
C LYS A 220 -13.02 -22.76 -11.17
N TYR A 221 -12.34 -22.09 -10.24
CA TYR A 221 -12.10 -20.66 -10.31
C TYR A 221 -11.03 -20.27 -11.34
N TYR A 222 -9.98 -21.09 -11.53
CA TYR A 222 -9.05 -20.88 -12.64
C TYR A 222 -9.74 -21.01 -14.00
N GLU A 223 -10.68 -21.94 -14.17
CA GLU A 223 -11.47 -22.07 -15.39
C GLU A 223 -12.37 -20.84 -15.62
N LEU A 224 -12.97 -20.29 -14.57
CA LEU A 224 -13.73 -19.03 -14.65
C LEU A 224 -12.83 -17.85 -15.01
N ALA A 225 -11.67 -17.70 -14.37
CA ALA A 225 -10.71 -16.64 -14.71
C ALA A 225 -10.26 -16.74 -16.18
N ALA A 226 -9.97 -17.94 -16.68
CA ALA A 226 -9.60 -18.18 -18.08
C ALA A 226 -10.73 -17.84 -19.07
N LYS A 227 -12.00 -17.98 -18.66
CA LYS A 227 -13.16 -17.66 -19.50
C LYS A 227 -13.29 -16.16 -19.76
N TYR A 228 -12.95 -15.32 -18.78
CA TYR A 228 -13.13 -13.86 -18.83
C TYR A 228 -11.83 -13.08 -19.06
N GLY A 229 -10.67 -13.71 -18.84
CA GLY A 229 -9.35 -13.10 -19.06
C GLY A 229 -8.82 -13.21 -20.50
N ASP A 230 -7.69 -12.56 -20.72
CA ASP A 230 -6.96 -12.58 -21.98
C ASP A 230 -6.16 -13.89 -22.20
N GLU A 231 -5.39 -13.96 -23.28
CA GLU A 231 -4.56 -15.15 -23.58
C GLU A 231 -3.46 -15.42 -22.54
N GLN A 232 -2.98 -14.39 -21.84
CA GLN A 232 -2.02 -14.56 -20.76
C GLN A 232 -2.69 -15.24 -19.56
N VAL A 233 -3.86 -14.75 -19.14
CA VAL A 233 -4.65 -15.35 -18.05
C VAL A 233 -5.03 -16.79 -18.37
N LYS A 234 -5.49 -17.07 -19.61
CA LYS A 234 -5.81 -18.44 -20.04
C LYS A 234 -4.62 -19.40 -19.92
N ARG A 235 -3.42 -18.95 -20.31
CA ARG A 235 -2.20 -19.74 -20.22
C ARG A 235 -1.86 -20.05 -18.76
N GLN A 236 -1.84 -19.02 -17.91
CA GLN A 236 -1.54 -19.17 -16.48
C GLN A 236 -2.55 -20.08 -15.77
N ALA A 237 -3.83 -19.93 -16.08
CA ALA A 237 -4.88 -20.79 -15.54
C ALA A 237 -4.68 -22.26 -15.94
N ARG A 238 -4.40 -22.55 -17.22
CA ARG A 238 -4.11 -23.91 -17.71
C ARG A 238 -2.93 -24.53 -16.96
N GLU A 239 -1.83 -23.79 -16.83
CA GLU A 239 -0.65 -24.26 -16.11
C GLU A 239 -0.94 -24.58 -14.63
N ASN A 240 -1.69 -23.71 -13.94
CA ASN A 240 -2.10 -23.95 -12.56
C ASN A 240 -3.01 -25.18 -12.43
N ILE A 241 -3.98 -25.34 -13.33
CA ILE A 241 -4.88 -26.50 -13.35
C ILE A 241 -4.10 -27.80 -13.57
N GLU A 242 -3.16 -27.83 -14.52
CA GLU A 242 -2.32 -29.00 -14.76
C GLU A 242 -1.48 -29.38 -13.54
N LYS A 243 -0.87 -28.39 -12.88
CA LYS A 243 -0.12 -28.61 -11.64
C LYS A 243 -1.01 -29.22 -10.55
N LEU A 244 -2.23 -28.71 -10.38
CA LEU A 244 -3.18 -29.21 -9.38
C LEU A 244 -3.66 -30.64 -9.66
N LYS A 245 -3.78 -31.02 -10.94
CA LYS A 245 -4.17 -32.38 -11.35
C LYS A 245 -3.05 -33.42 -11.20
N LYS A 246 -1.77 -32.99 -11.21
CA LYS A 246 -0.60 -33.89 -11.11
C LYS A 246 -0.23 -34.26 -9.68
N VAL A 247 -0.64 -33.46 -8.69
CA VAL A 247 -0.40 -33.75 -7.27
C VAL A 247 -1.49 -34.69 -6.78
N ASN A 248 -1.26 -36.01 -6.91
CA ASN A 248 -2.03 -37.06 -6.21
C ASN A 248 -1.30 -37.44 -4.93
#